data_AF-A0A1C6LU50-F1
#
_entry.id   AF-A0A1C6LU50-F1
#
_cell.length_a   1.000
_cell.length_b   1.000
_cell.length_c   1.000
_cell.angle_alpha   90.00
_cell.angle_beta   90.00
_cell.angle_gamma   90.00
#
_symmetry.space_group_name_H-M   'P 1'
#
loop_
_entity.id
_entity.type
_entity.pdbx_description
1 polymer ?
#
loop_
_entity_poly.entity_id
_entity_poly.type
_entity_poly.pdbx_seq_one_letter_code
_entity_poly.pdbx_strand_id
1 'polypeptide(L)'
;MIRLLWIRRMADAGIALDDIRDAFTTDTASTGAGRGGDGEGIAGVLERLEESLAEQEAELRRQRAAVRRMRAEGSRTGLLSDFVTERLKGLPEGSLRQADLDTLLVTERIFGPLGAALQAARFIALATHPALRAESDRVDDAEEALDDSVAVDDPRVAHVAAERHAFEGTLHAVIEESGMDEEDDALCDAWDALHPDSSDAGEGGEEGAGLGSGGREAGSMSVLEAIGKMPYDFSPARLRCMELAQELAARDVLRSDR
;
A
#
# COMPACT_ATOMS: atom_id res chain seq x y z
N MET A 1 -2.20 53.28 6.26
CA MET A 1 -3.61 53.01 5.92
C MET A 1 -3.77 51.86 4.92
N ILE A 2 -2.97 51.82 3.84
CA ILE A 2 -3.01 50.78 2.79
C ILE A 2 -2.72 49.35 3.34
N ARG A 3 -1.74 49.19 4.24
CA ARG A 3 -1.37 47.88 4.83
C ARG A 3 -2.51 47.19 5.60
N LEU A 4 -3.28 47.94 6.39
CA LEU A 4 -4.41 47.39 7.15
C LEU A 4 -5.59 46.99 6.25
N LEU A 5 -5.82 47.74 5.16
CA LEU A 5 -6.82 47.38 4.15
C LEU A 5 -6.43 46.07 3.45
N TRP A 6 -5.14 45.86 3.21
CA TRP A 6 -4.63 44.65 2.56
C TRP A 6 -4.70 43.42 3.48
N ILE A 7 -4.29 43.56 4.75
CA ILE A 7 -4.45 42.50 5.76
C ILE A 7 -5.92 42.10 5.88
N ARG A 8 -6.83 43.08 5.94
CA ARG A 8 -8.27 42.80 5.99
C ARG A 8 -8.75 42.06 4.75
N ARG A 9 -8.33 42.49 3.55
CA ARG A 9 -8.75 41.86 2.29
C ARG A 9 -8.21 40.43 2.12
N MET A 10 -7.01 40.15 2.62
CA MET A 10 -6.42 38.80 2.63
C MET A 10 -7.11 37.88 3.65
N ALA A 11 -7.43 38.41 4.84
CA ALA A 11 -8.20 37.69 5.84
C ALA A 11 -9.63 37.41 5.35
N ASP A 12 -10.27 38.37 4.67
CA ASP A 12 -11.57 38.19 4.02
C ASP A 12 -11.52 37.15 2.88
N ALA A 13 -10.34 36.91 2.29
CA ALA A 13 -10.09 35.86 1.30
C ALA A 13 -9.76 34.48 1.94
N GLY A 14 -9.77 34.38 3.27
CA GLY A 14 -9.56 33.12 4.00
C GLY A 14 -8.08 32.74 4.25
N ILE A 15 -7.14 33.64 4.00
CA ILE A 15 -5.70 33.38 4.17
C ILE A 15 -5.33 33.50 5.65
N ALA A 16 -4.54 32.55 6.17
CA ALA A 16 -4.17 32.52 7.58
C ALA A 16 -3.31 33.73 7.98
N LEU A 17 -3.47 34.19 9.22
CA LEU A 17 -2.78 35.37 9.73
C LEU A 17 -1.25 35.21 9.79
N ASP A 18 -0.77 33.96 9.91
CA ASP A 18 0.66 33.65 9.90
C ASP A 18 1.24 33.79 8.48
N ASP A 19 0.55 33.32 7.44
CA ASP A 19 0.97 33.53 6.03
C ASP A 19 0.95 35.01 5.63
N ILE A 20 -0.05 35.76 6.11
CA ILE A 20 -0.11 37.23 5.92
C ILE A 20 1.08 37.89 6.61
N ARG A 21 1.45 37.45 7.82
CA ARG A 21 2.60 37.99 8.56
C ARG A 21 3.89 37.74 7.81
N ASP A 22 4.10 36.51 7.35
CA ASP A 22 5.32 36.09 6.65
C ASP A 22 5.50 36.92 5.37
N ALA A 23 4.45 37.05 4.54
CA ALA A 23 4.45 37.88 3.34
C ALA A 23 4.88 39.34 3.61
N PHE A 24 4.44 39.92 4.72
CA PHE A 24 4.79 41.29 5.09
C PHE A 24 6.17 41.46 5.73
N THR A 25 6.75 40.40 6.30
CA THR A 25 8.08 40.44 6.89
C THR A 25 9.18 40.34 5.83
N THR A 26 8.95 39.57 4.76
CA THR A 26 9.90 39.45 3.64
C THR A 26 9.94 40.71 2.75
N ASP A 27 8.80 41.39 2.58
CA ASP A 27 8.70 42.65 1.84
C ASP A 27 9.48 43.80 2.52
N THR A 28 9.50 43.85 3.86
CA THR A 28 10.27 44.86 4.60
C THR A 28 11.79 44.66 4.54
N ALA A 29 12.27 43.41 4.39
CA ALA A 29 13.69 43.11 4.24
C ALA A 29 14.26 43.52 2.86
N SER A 30 13.42 43.59 1.82
CA SER A 30 13.84 43.96 0.45
C SER A 30 14.09 45.46 0.23
N THR A 31 13.78 46.32 1.22
CA THR A 31 13.93 47.80 1.09
C THR A 31 15.24 48.36 1.65
N GLY A 32 16.14 47.52 2.16
CA GLY A 32 17.43 47.93 2.71
C GLY A 32 18.59 47.06 2.22
N ALA A 33 19.44 47.65 1.37
CA ALA A 33 20.72 47.14 0.85
C ALA A 33 20.66 46.20 -0.38
N GLY A 34 21.47 46.53 -1.38
CA GLY A 34 21.65 45.73 -2.59
C GLY A 34 22.53 44.50 -2.38
N ARG A 35 22.53 43.64 -3.41
CA ARG A 35 23.21 42.34 -3.61
C ARG A 35 22.55 41.13 -2.94
N GLY A 36 21.96 40.29 -3.79
CA GLY A 36 21.93 38.82 -3.71
C GLY A 36 21.38 38.20 -2.43
N GLY A 37 20.13 37.74 -2.48
CA GLY A 37 19.54 36.94 -1.42
C GLY A 37 18.04 36.81 -1.61
N ASP A 38 17.64 35.86 -2.45
CA ASP A 38 16.65 34.79 -2.26
C ASP A 38 15.60 34.95 -1.14
N GLY A 39 15.09 36.15 -0.94
CA GLY A 39 13.94 36.44 -0.09
C GLY A 39 12.68 36.16 -0.89
N GLU A 40 11.98 35.09 -0.54
CA GLU A 40 10.70 34.72 -1.14
C GLU A 40 9.66 35.81 -0.84
N GLY A 41 9.57 36.79 -1.75
CA GLY A 41 8.67 37.94 -1.60
C GLY A 41 7.20 37.51 -1.55
N ILE A 42 6.30 38.49 -1.41
CA ILE A 42 4.84 38.28 -1.35
C ILE A 42 4.35 37.34 -2.46
N ALA A 43 4.94 37.41 -3.66
CA ALA A 43 4.61 36.54 -4.78
C ALA A 43 4.90 35.05 -4.50
N GLY A 44 6.04 34.71 -3.90
CA GLY A 44 6.39 33.31 -3.60
C GLY A 44 5.58 32.74 -2.43
N VAL A 45 5.26 33.56 -1.41
CA VAL A 45 4.34 33.14 -0.33
C VAL A 45 2.93 32.85 -0.89
N LEU A 46 2.46 33.67 -1.84
CA LEU A 46 1.17 33.45 -2.50
C LEU A 46 1.19 32.21 -3.41
N GLU A 47 2.26 31.99 -4.17
CA GLU A 47 2.44 30.81 -5.03
C GLU A 47 2.42 29.52 -4.21
N ARG A 48 3.20 29.46 -3.12
CA ARG A 48 3.21 28.32 -2.19
C ARG A 48 1.83 28.09 -1.55
N LEU A 49 1.10 29.15 -1.24
CA LEU A 49 -0.25 29.05 -0.69
C LEU A 49 -1.25 28.54 -1.75
N GLU A 50 -1.11 28.95 -3.00
CA GLU A 50 -1.90 28.42 -4.12
C GLU A 50 -1.61 26.94 -4.36
N GLU A 51 -0.33 26.53 -4.32
CA GLU A 51 0.08 25.11 -4.38
C GLU A 51 -0.53 24.31 -3.23
N SER A 52 -0.41 24.80 -1.99
CA SER A 52 -0.99 24.13 -0.81
C SER A 52 -2.52 24.03 -0.90
N LEU A 53 -3.21 25.06 -1.39
CA LEU A 53 -4.66 25.02 -1.62
C LEU A 53 -5.04 24.02 -2.72
N ALA A 54 -4.25 23.93 -3.80
CA ALA A 54 -4.47 22.95 -4.86
C ALA A 54 -4.28 21.52 -4.34
N GLU A 55 -3.28 21.28 -3.51
CA GLU A 55 -3.07 20.00 -2.81
C GLU A 55 -4.23 19.65 -1.88
N GLN A 56 -4.70 20.61 -1.07
CA GLN A 56 -5.86 20.44 -0.19
C GLN A 56 -7.14 20.16 -0.98
N GLU A 57 -7.36 20.84 -2.11
CA GLU A 57 -8.54 20.61 -2.95
C GLU A 57 -8.48 19.24 -3.63
N ALA A 58 -7.30 18.81 -4.08
CA ALA A 58 -7.08 17.46 -4.59
C ALA A 58 -7.36 16.41 -3.52
N GLU A 59 -6.89 16.62 -2.29
CA GLU A 59 -7.15 15.74 -1.16
C GLU A 59 -8.63 15.69 -0.79
N LEU A 60 -9.31 16.83 -0.71
CA LEU A 60 -10.74 16.89 -0.43
C LEU A 60 -11.56 16.21 -1.54
N ARG A 61 -11.14 16.31 -2.81
CA ARG A 61 -11.74 15.58 -3.92
C ARG A 61 -11.56 14.07 -3.75
N ARG A 62 -10.35 13.60 -3.41
CA ARG A 62 -10.07 12.18 -3.11
C ARG A 62 -10.95 11.67 -1.96
N GLN A 63 -11.04 12.42 -0.86
CA GLN A 63 -11.89 12.08 0.29
C GLN A 63 -13.37 11.99 -0.09
N ARG A 64 -13.88 12.96 -0.87
CA ARG A 64 -15.27 12.93 -1.35
C ARG A 64 -15.52 11.74 -2.28
N ALA A 65 -14.56 11.39 -3.14
CA ALA A 65 -14.66 10.22 -4.00
C ALA A 65 -14.72 8.93 -3.16
N ALA A 66 -13.83 8.77 -2.18
CA ALA A 66 -13.85 7.65 -1.25
C ALA A 66 -15.18 7.55 -0.49
N VAL A 67 -15.69 8.64 0.08
CA VAL A 67 -17.00 8.64 0.78
C VAL A 67 -18.16 8.25 -0.16
N ARG A 68 -18.12 8.67 -1.43
CA ARG A 68 -19.13 8.26 -2.42
C ARG A 68 -19.04 6.77 -2.71
N ARG A 69 -17.85 6.21 -2.89
CA ARG A 69 -17.63 4.78 -3.07
C ARG A 69 -18.05 3.95 -1.87
N MET A 70 -17.66 4.36 -0.66
CA MET A 70 -18.12 3.72 0.58
C MET A 70 -19.64 3.65 0.70
N ARG A 71 -20.35 4.67 0.18
CA ARG A 71 -21.82 4.66 0.11
C ARG A 71 -22.38 3.72 -0.96
N ALA A 72 -21.67 3.53 -2.07
CA ALA A 72 -22.13 2.75 -3.22
C ALA A 72 -21.81 1.26 -3.09
N GLU A 73 -20.60 0.92 -2.63
CA GLU A 73 -20.02 -0.43 -2.64
C GLU A 73 -19.99 -1.08 -1.25
N GLY A 74 -20.48 -0.37 -0.23
CA GLY A 74 -20.39 -0.79 1.17
C GLY A 74 -19.10 -0.31 1.85
N SER A 75 -19.12 -0.29 3.18
CA SER A 75 -18.16 0.49 3.99
C SER A 75 -16.68 0.15 3.79
N ARG A 76 -16.32 -1.10 3.45
CA ARG A 76 -14.92 -1.56 3.39
C ARG A 76 -14.40 -1.70 1.96
N THR A 77 -15.18 -2.29 1.06
CA THR A 77 -14.81 -2.38 -0.37
C THR A 77 -14.61 -0.99 -0.97
N GLY A 78 -15.48 -0.02 -0.64
CA GLY A 78 -15.34 1.34 -1.15
C GLY A 78 -14.14 2.14 -0.60
N LEU A 79 -13.38 1.58 0.35
CA LEU A 79 -12.12 2.14 0.83
C LEU A 79 -10.90 1.68 0.01
N LEU A 80 -11.02 0.57 -0.70
CA LEU A 80 -9.99 0.09 -1.62
C LEU A 80 -9.90 1.04 -2.83
N SER A 81 -8.77 1.05 -3.53
CA SER A 81 -8.68 1.76 -4.82
C SER A 81 -9.58 1.13 -5.88
N ASP A 82 -9.94 1.94 -6.88
CA ASP A 82 -10.72 1.51 -8.03
C ASP A 82 -10.05 0.31 -8.74
N PHE A 83 -8.71 0.24 -8.73
CA PHE A 83 -7.94 -0.86 -9.31
C PHE A 83 -8.23 -2.20 -8.61
N VAL A 84 -8.22 -2.21 -7.27
CA VAL A 84 -8.54 -3.40 -6.47
C VAL A 84 -10.04 -3.70 -6.54
N THR A 85 -10.91 -2.68 -6.48
CA THR A 85 -12.36 -2.86 -6.56
C THR A 85 -12.79 -3.50 -7.89
N GLU A 86 -12.23 -3.07 -9.02
CA GLU A 86 -12.54 -3.69 -10.32
C GLU A 86 -12.09 -5.16 -10.37
N ARG A 87 -10.96 -5.51 -9.74
CA ARG A 87 -10.50 -6.92 -9.61
C ARG A 87 -11.51 -7.79 -8.84
N LEU A 88 -12.21 -7.22 -7.85
CA LEU A 88 -13.17 -7.95 -7.00
C LEU A 88 -14.60 -8.02 -7.55
N LYS A 89 -14.93 -7.20 -8.55
CA LYS A 89 -16.30 -6.95 -9.03
C LYS A 89 -17.04 -8.17 -9.58
N GLY A 90 -16.32 -9.20 -10.01
CA GLY A 90 -16.88 -10.47 -10.50
C GLY A 90 -17.41 -11.41 -9.40
N LEU A 91 -17.11 -11.12 -8.13
CA LEU A 91 -17.53 -11.97 -7.02
C LEU A 91 -18.99 -11.71 -6.61
N PRO A 92 -19.74 -12.76 -6.20
CA PRO A 92 -21.05 -12.56 -5.60
C PRO A 92 -20.97 -11.67 -4.34
N GLU A 93 -21.97 -10.82 -4.14
CA GLU A 93 -22.06 -9.96 -2.96
C GLU A 93 -22.00 -10.80 -1.67
N GLY A 94 -21.13 -10.40 -0.75
CA GLY A 94 -20.93 -11.09 0.53
C GLY A 94 -20.04 -12.34 0.46
N SER A 95 -19.47 -12.68 -0.69
CA SER A 95 -18.53 -13.81 -0.80
C SER A 95 -17.18 -13.55 -0.13
N LEU A 96 -16.76 -12.29 0.00
CA LEU A 96 -15.55 -11.89 0.72
C LEU A 96 -15.85 -11.65 2.20
N ARG A 97 -14.96 -12.10 3.08
CA ARG A 97 -15.06 -11.85 4.51
C ARG A 97 -14.55 -10.46 4.83
N GLN A 98 -14.94 -9.94 6.01
CA GLN A 98 -14.41 -8.67 6.48
C GLN A 98 -12.90 -8.73 6.71
N ALA A 99 -12.38 -9.84 7.23
CA ALA A 99 -10.95 -10.05 7.42
C ALA A 99 -10.16 -10.03 6.09
N ASP A 100 -10.74 -10.55 5.01
CA ASP A 100 -10.14 -10.52 3.67
C ASP A 100 -10.00 -9.06 3.19
N LEU A 101 -11.07 -8.28 3.33
CA LEU A 101 -11.06 -6.85 2.97
C LEU A 101 -10.12 -6.03 3.85
N ASP A 102 -10.06 -6.31 5.15
CA ASP A 102 -9.14 -5.65 6.08
C ASP A 102 -7.68 -5.98 5.72
N THR A 103 -7.40 -7.22 5.31
CA THR A 103 -6.06 -7.63 4.81
C THR A 103 -5.70 -6.93 3.50
N LEU A 104 -6.64 -6.79 2.58
CA LEU A 104 -6.42 -6.05 1.33
C LEU A 104 -6.16 -4.56 1.58
N LEU A 105 -6.87 -3.93 2.53
CA LEU A 105 -6.61 -2.53 2.91
C LEU A 105 -5.20 -2.33 3.49
N VAL A 106 -4.75 -3.26 4.34
CA VAL A 106 -3.38 -3.23 4.88
C VAL A 106 -2.35 -3.47 3.78
N THR A 107 -2.61 -4.42 2.90
CA THR A 107 -1.72 -4.75 1.76
C THR A 107 -1.61 -3.55 0.83
N GLU A 108 -2.72 -2.90 0.50
CA GLU A 108 -2.74 -1.71 -0.36
C GLU A 108 -1.97 -0.55 0.28
N ARG A 109 -2.07 -0.39 1.60
CA ARG A 109 -1.33 0.65 2.32
C ARG A 109 0.18 0.46 2.27
N ILE A 110 0.65 -0.79 2.26
CA ILE A 110 2.07 -1.17 2.36
C ILE A 110 2.70 -1.36 0.97
N PHE A 111 2.01 -2.07 0.09
CA PHE A 111 2.51 -2.50 -1.22
C PHE A 111 1.85 -1.76 -2.39
N GLY A 112 0.90 -0.87 -2.12
CA GLY A 112 0.17 -0.12 -3.13
C GLY A 112 -0.97 -0.90 -3.79
N PRO A 113 -1.73 -0.25 -4.69
CA PRO A 113 -2.89 -0.84 -5.36
C PRO A 113 -2.58 -2.12 -6.15
N LEU A 114 -1.46 -2.17 -6.89
CA LEU A 114 -1.07 -3.35 -7.64
C LEU A 114 -0.81 -4.55 -6.73
N GLY A 115 -0.03 -4.36 -5.66
CA GLY A 115 0.25 -5.43 -4.70
C GLY A 115 -1.02 -5.97 -4.04
N ALA A 116 -1.98 -5.10 -3.72
CA ALA A 116 -3.28 -5.53 -3.20
C ALA A 116 -4.14 -6.26 -4.24
N ALA A 117 -4.10 -5.83 -5.51
CA ALA A 117 -4.83 -6.49 -6.58
C ALA A 117 -4.29 -7.90 -6.86
N LEU A 118 -2.97 -8.09 -6.86
CA LEU A 118 -2.34 -9.41 -6.95
C LEU A 118 -2.70 -10.29 -5.74
N GLN A 119 -2.61 -9.73 -4.53
CA GLN A 119 -3.01 -10.44 -3.31
C GLN A 119 -4.50 -10.84 -3.32
N ALA A 120 -5.35 -10.15 -4.08
CA ALA A 120 -6.77 -10.46 -4.19
C ALA A 120 -7.03 -11.84 -4.83
N ALA A 121 -6.12 -12.37 -5.66
CA ALA A 121 -6.25 -13.69 -6.27
C ALA A 121 -6.52 -14.79 -5.23
N ARG A 122 -5.80 -14.77 -4.11
CA ARG A 122 -6.05 -15.66 -2.95
C ARG A 122 -7.49 -15.59 -2.47
N PHE A 123 -7.99 -14.37 -2.22
CA PHE A 123 -9.32 -14.20 -1.66
C PHE A 123 -10.42 -14.53 -2.67
N ILE A 124 -10.19 -14.28 -3.96
CA ILE A 124 -11.08 -14.71 -5.05
C ILE A 124 -11.13 -16.24 -5.11
N ALA A 125 -9.99 -16.94 -5.04
CA ALA A 125 -9.94 -18.40 -5.02
C ALA A 125 -10.69 -18.97 -3.80
N LEU A 126 -10.49 -18.43 -2.60
CA LEU A 126 -11.22 -18.85 -1.39
C LEU A 126 -12.72 -18.52 -1.48
N ALA A 127 -13.08 -17.40 -2.11
CA ALA A 127 -14.48 -17.01 -2.33
C ALA A 127 -15.22 -17.92 -3.30
N THR A 128 -14.50 -18.51 -4.24
CA THR A 128 -15.05 -19.39 -5.28
C THR A 128 -15.00 -20.87 -4.90
N HIS A 129 -14.17 -21.26 -3.94
CA HIS A 129 -13.96 -22.66 -3.52
C HIS A 129 -14.25 -22.88 -2.02
N PRO A 130 -15.49 -23.24 -1.64
CA PRO A 130 -15.88 -23.40 -0.23
C PRO A 130 -15.08 -24.44 0.55
N ALA A 131 -14.65 -25.53 -0.11
CA ALA A 131 -13.83 -26.56 0.53
C ALA A 131 -12.42 -26.05 0.87
N LEU A 132 -11.80 -25.30 -0.07
CA LEU A 132 -10.51 -24.66 0.15
C LEU A 132 -10.60 -23.61 1.27
N ARG A 133 -11.71 -22.88 1.33
CA ARG A 133 -11.99 -21.95 2.42
C ARG A 133 -12.11 -22.64 3.78
N ALA A 134 -12.81 -23.78 3.86
CA ALA A 134 -12.89 -24.54 5.10
C ALA A 134 -11.53 -25.09 5.54
N GLU A 135 -10.68 -25.46 4.59
CA GLU A 135 -9.30 -25.87 4.89
C GLU A 135 -8.44 -24.69 5.37
N SER A 136 -8.59 -23.51 4.77
CA SER A 136 -7.95 -22.28 5.27
C SER A 136 -8.33 -22.02 6.73
N ASP A 137 -9.62 -22.10 7.06
CA ASP A 137 -10.11 -21.89 8.43
C ASP A 137 -9.48 -22.89 9.40
N ARG A 138 -9.41 -24.16 9.01
CA ARG A 138 -8.81 -25.21 9.83
C ARG A 138 -7.33 -24.97 10.09
N VAL A 139 -6.58 -24.51 9.08
CA VAL A 139 -5.15 -24.18 9.21
C VAL A 139 -4.96 -22.92 10.06
N ASP A 140 -5.79 -21.90 9.85
CA ASP A 140 -5.75 -20.65 10.63
C ASP A 140 -6.04 -20.93 12.12
N ASP A 141 -7.04 -21.77 12.42
CA ASP A 141 -7.36 -22.23 13.78
C ASP A 141 -6.19 -23.01 14.41
N ALA A 142 -5.51 -23.86 13.64
CA ALA A 142 -4.36 -24.63 14.10
C ALA A 142 -3.16 -23.74 14.42
N GLU A 143 -2.94 -22.68 13.63
CA GLU A 143 -1.92 -21.67 13.92
C GLU A 143 -2.27 -20.80 15.12
N GLU A 144 -3.54 -20.43 15.28
CA GLU A 144 -4.00 -19.65 16.44
C GLU A 144 -3.87 -20.46 17.75
N ALA A 145 -4.04 -21.78 17.69
CA ALA A 145 -3.81 -22.67 18.82
C ALA A 145 -2.34 -22.77 19.26
N LEU A 146 -1.38 -22.28 18.44
CA LEU A 146 0.00 -22.09 18.87
C LEU A 146 0.12 -20.79 19.67
N ASP A 147 -0.51 -20.72 20.84
CA ASP A 147 -0.48 -19.55 21.71
C ASP A 147 0.86 -19.41 22.49
N ASP A 148 0.96 -18.39 23.36
CA ASP A 148 2.17 -18.13 24.16
C ASP A 148 2.55 -19.26 25.14
N SER A 149 1.68 -20.25 25.35
CA SER A 149 1.99 -21.42 26.17
C SER A 149 2.78 -22.49 25.42
N VAL A 150 2.80 -22.42 24.10
CA VAL A 150 3.48 -23.41 23.24
C VAL A 150 4.95 -23.03 23.07
N ALA A 151 5.84 -23.99 23.32
CA ALA A 151 7.26 -23.79 23.10
C ALA A 151 7.58 -23.74 21.60
N VAL A 152 8.54 -22.90 21.21
CA VAL A 152 9.00 -22.74 19.82
C VAL A 152 9.44 -24.06 19.18
N ASP A 153 10.07 -24.95 19.96
CA ASP A 153 10.57 -26.25 19.51
C ASP A 153 9.56 -27.40 19.70
N ASP A 154 8.30 -27.10 20.04
CA ASP A 154 7.24 -28.10 20.18
C ASP A 154 6.98 -28.77 18.80
N PRO A 155 6.88 -30.10 18.73
CA PRO A 155 6.64 -30.81 17.46
C PRO A 155 5.35 -30.37 16.77
N ARG A 156 4.37 -29.80 17.49
CA ARG A 156 3.16 -29.22 16.91
C ARG A 156 3.47 -28.03 15.99
N VAL A 157 4.46 -27.21 16.30
CA VAL A 157 4.88 -26.08 15.45
C VAL A 157 5.30 -26.56 14.08
N ALA A 158 6.14 -27.60 14.02
CA ALA A 158 6.57 -28.19 12.75
C ALA A 158 5.43 -28.87 11.98
N HIS A 159 4.46 -29.47 12.70
CA HIS A 159 3.29 -30.08 12.09
C HIS A 159 2.39 -29.04 11.42
N VAL A 160 1.99 -28.00 12.16
CA VAL A 160 1.14 -26.93 11.64
C VAL A 160 1.83 -26.19 10.48
N ALA A 161 3.16 -25.99 10.55
CA ALA A 161 3.92 -25.39 9.45
C ALA A 161 3.85 -26.24 8.17
N ALA A 162 3.88 -27.57 8.29
CA ALA A 162 3.72 -28.46 7.14
C ALA A 162 2.29 -28.46 6.59
N GLU A 163 1.28 -28.34 7.47
CA GLU A 163 -0.12 -28.18 7.05
C GLU A 163 -0.34 -26.86 6.30
N ARG A 164 0.19 -25.75 6.83
CA ARG A 164 0.18 -24.45 6.14
C ARG A 164 0.83 -24.55 4.78
N HIS A 165 2.04 -25.13 4.70
CA HIS A 165 2.75 -25.30 3.42
C HIS A 165 1.94 -26.12 2.41
N ALA A 166 1.37 -27.25 2.84
CA ALA A 166 0.54 -28.08 1.97
C ALA A 166 -0.73 -27.36 1.49
N PHE A 167 -1.36 -26.58 2.36
CA PHE A 167 -2.50 -25.73 2.00
C PHE A 167 -2.11 -24.66 0.98
N GLU A 168 -1.01 -23.94 1.19
CA GLU A 168 -0.54 -22.91 0.24
C GLU A 168 -0.25 -23.51 -1.14
N GLY A 169 0.36 -24.70 -1.20
CA GLY A 169 0.56 -25.41 -2.48
C GLY A 169 -0.76 -25.79 -3.16
N THR A 170 -1.76 -26.20 -2.39
CA THR A 170 -3.10 -26.52 -2.93
C THR A 170 -3.81 -25.26 -3.43
N LEU A 171 -3.73 -24.17 -2.68
CA LEU A 171 -4.29 -22.87 -3.06
C LEU A 171 -3.63 -22.35 -4.34
N HIS A 172 -2.31 -22.41 -4.44
CA HIS A 172 -1.59 -21.97 -5.62
C HIS A 172 -1.99 -22.78 -6.86
N ALA A 173 -2.09 -24.10 -6.75
CA ALA A 173 -2.57 -24.94 -7.85
C ALA A 173 -4.01 -24.57 -8.30
N VAL A 174 -4.89 -24.17 -7.38
CA VAL A 174 -6.24 -23.70 -7.72
C VAL A 174 -6.20 -22.34 -8.43
N ILE A 175 -5.32 -21.43 -8.03
CA ILE A 175 -5.12 -20.13 -8.67
C ILE A 175 -4.60 -20.34 -10.11
N GLU A 176 -3.58 -21.19 -10.28
CA GLU A 176 -3.05 -21.59 -11.59
C GLU A 176 -4.14 -22.22 -12.48
N GLU A 177 -4.89 -23.22 -11.98
CA GLU A 177 -5.95 -23.88 -12.75
C GLU A 177 -7.08 -22.93 -13.15
N SER A 178 -7.32 -21.89 -12.34
CA SER A 178 -8.34 -20.87 -12.62
C SER A 178 -7.90 -19.86 -13.68
N GLY A 179 -6.64 -19.89 -14.13
CA GLY A 179 -6.06 -18.92 -15.06
C GLY A 179 -5.89 -17.52 -14.46
N MET A 180 -5.79 -17.44 -13.12
CA MET A 180 -5.61 -16.15 -12.44
C MET A 180 -4.21 -15.58 -12.64
N ASP A 181 -3.22 -16.42 -12.93
CA ASP A 181 -1.86 -15.97 -13.21
C ASP A 181 -1.80 -15.12 -14.49
N GLU A 182 -2.52 -15.51 -15.55
CA GLU A 182 -2.63 -14.69 -16.75
C GLU A 182 -3.39 -13.38 -16.51
N GLU A 183 -4.38 -13.39 -15.61
CA GLU A 183 -5.08 -12.18 -15.20
C GLU A 183 -4.18 -11.25 -14.37
N ASP A 184 -3.29 -11.81 -13.56
CA ASP A 184 -2.31 -11.09 -12.74
C ASP A 184 -1.20 -10.49 -13.61
N ASP A 185 -0.75 -11.19 -14.64
CA ASP A 185 0.15 -10.64 -15.68
C ASP A 185 -0.54 -9.46 -16.42
N ALA A 186 -1.81 -9.64 -16.82
CA ALA A 186 -2.57 -8.58 -17.47
C ALA A 186 -2.80 -7.36 -16.53
N LEU A 187 -2.91 -7.58 -15.23
CA LEU A 187 -2.97 -6.50 -14.23
C LEU A 187 -1.66 -5.73 -14.16
N CYS A 188 -0.51 -6.41 -14.19
CA CYS A 188 0.80 -5.76 -14.24
C CYS A 188 0.93 -4.91 -15.50
N ASP A 189 0.60 -5.46 -16.67
CA ASP A 189 0.63 -4.73 -17.95
C ASP A 189 -0.29 -3.49 -17.93
N ALA A 190 -1.50 -3.62 -17.38
CA ALA A 190 -2.44 -2.52 -17.25
C ALA A 190 -1.93 -1.43 -16.28
N TRP A 191 -1.27 -1.84 -15.20
CA TRP A 191 -0.66 -0.92 -14.24
C TRP A 191 0.48 -0.12 -14.87
N ASP A 192 1.37 -0.79 -15.59
CA ASP A 192 2.50 -0.17 -16.29
C ASP A 192 2.02 0.81 -17.38
N ALA A 193 0.95 0.47 -18.11
CA ALA A 193 0.33 1.37 -19.08
C ALA A 193 -0.24 2.66 -18.45
N LEU A 194 -0.72 2.59 -17.20
CA LEU A 194 -1.23 3.75 -16.44
C LEU A 194 -0.11 4.56 -15.78
N HIS A 195 1.06 3.96 -15.57
CA HIS A 195 2.22 4.57 -14.95
C HIS A 195 3.45 4.40 -15.86
N PRO A 196 3.41 4.96 -17.09
CA PRO A 196 4.57 4.88 -17.97
C PRO A 196 5.75 5.52 -17.24
N ASP A 197 6.89 4.82 -17.21
CA ASP A 197 8.11 5.33 -16.62
C ASP A 197 8.35 6.76 -17.12
N SER A 198 8.60 7.68 -16.20
CA SER A 198 8.95 9.08 -16.50
C SER A 198 10.32 9.22 -17.19
N SER A 199 10.89 8.13 -17.70
CA SER A 199 12.15 8.06 -18.43
C SER A 199 12.06 8.57 -19.87
N ASP A 200 10.87 8.87 -20.39
CA ASP A 200 10.68 9.44 -21.73
C ASP A 200 10.84 10.98 -21.79
N ALA A 201 11.51 11.55 -20.79
CA ALA A 201 12.01 12.93 -20.81
C ALA A 201 13.55 12.95 -20.93
N GLY A 202 14.08 12.43 -22.04
CA GLY A 202 15.50 12.59 -22.36
C GLY A 202 15.99 11.72 -23.51
N GLU A 203 15.91 12.24 -24.74
CA GLU A 203 16.75 11.77 -25.83
C GLU A 203 18.23 11.82 -25.40
N GLY A 204 18.91 10.67 -25.32
CA GLY A 204 20.37 10.65 -25.27
C GLY A 204 21.05 9.44 -24.63
N GLY A 205 21.00 8.28 -25.28
CA GLY A 205 22.19 7.42 -25.45
C GLY A 205 22.53 6.37 -24.37
N GLU A 206 22.59 5.13 -24.86
CA GLU A 206 23.46 4.00 -24.45
C GLU A 206 23.02 3.07 -23.31
N GLU A 207 22.46 1.93 -23.76
CA GLU A 207 22.70 0.55 -23.34
C GLU A 207 23.31 0.28 -21.95
N GLY A 208 22.50 -0.31 -21.08
CA GLY A 208 22.97 -0.99 -19.88
C GLY A 208 21.86 -1.78 -19.20
N ALA A 209 21.82 -3.09 -19.47
CA ALA A 209 21.04 -4.03 -18.68
C ALA A 209 21.36 -3.86 -17.19
N GLY A 210 20.34 -3.56 -16.40
CA GLY A 210 20.48 -3.42 -14.96
C GLY A 210 19.13 -3.18 -14.35
N LEU A 211 18.55 -4.26 -13.82
CA LEU A 211 17.52 -4.21 -12.78
C LEU A 211 17.90 -3.09 -11.82
N GLY A 212 17.11 -2.01 -11.82
CA GLY A 212 17.32 -0.84 -10.98
C GLY A 212 17.14 -1.22 -9.52
N SER A 213 18.19 -1.82 -8.95
CA SER A 213 18.45 -1.84 -7.53
C SER A 213 18.68 -0.39 -7.11
N GLY A 214 17.58 0.30 -6.83
CA GLY A 214 17.60 1.48 -5.97
C GLY A 214 18.33 1.07 -4.70
N GLY A 215 19.47 1.73 -4.46
CA GLY A 215 20.40 1.36 -3.41
C GLY A 215 19.66 1.11 -2.10
N ARG A 216 19.82 -0.09 -1.56
CA ARG A 216 19.36 -0.45 -0.23
C ARG A 216 20.08 0.48 0.75
N GLU A 217 19.41 1.55 1.19
CA GLU A 217 19.92 2.44 2.21
C GLU A 217 20.40 1.59 3.39
N ALA A 218 21.62 1.85 3.86
CA ALA A 218 22.19 1.18 5.02
C ALA A 218 21.34 1.52 6.26
N GLY A 219 20.26 0.77 6.47
CA GLY A 219 19.20 1.06 7.44
C GLY A 219 17.79 0.62 7.01
N SER A 220 17.56 0.23 5.75
CA SER A 220 16.25 -0.24 5.30
C SER A 220 15.94 -1.64 5.88
N MET A 221 14.99 -1.70 6.81
CA MET A 221 14.45 -2.93 7.40
C MET A 221 14.03 -3.93 6.31
N SER A 222 14.28 -5.21 6.56
CA SER A 222 13.69 -6.27 5.75
C SER A 222 12.15 -6.23 5.87
N VAL A 223 11.41 -6.57 4.82
CA VAL A 223 9.94 -6.69 4.87
C VAL A 223 9.50 -7.67 5.96
N LEU A 224 10.25 -8.76 6.16
CA LEU A 224 10.02 -9.70 7.28
C LEU A 224 10.24 -9.04 8.65
N GLU A 225 11.24 -8.16 8.75
CA GLU A 225 11.53 -7.41 9.98
C GLU A 225 10.44 -6.35 10.24
N ALA A 226 9.90 -5.71 9.20
CA ALA A 226 8.75 -4.81 9.29
C ALA A 226 7.46 -5.54 9.69
N ILE A 227 7.21 -6.74 9.16
CA ILE A 227 6.06 -7.59 9.54
C ILE A 227 6.18 -8.00 11.02
N GLY A 228 7.37 -8.36 11.50
CA GLY A 228 7.61 -8.65 12.91
C GLY A 228 7.48 -7.43 13.85
N LYS A 229 7.45 -6.21 13.32
CA LYS A 229 7.24 -4.96 14.08
C LYS A 229 5.81 -4.42 13.97
N MET A 230 4.98 -5.01 13.13
CA MET A 230 3.55 -4.72 13.09
C MET A 230 2.91 -5.17 14.41
N PRO A 231 1.82 -4.54 14.87
CA PRO A 231 1.14 -4.87 16.14
C PRO A 231 0.32 -6.16 16.02
N TYR A 232 0.89 -7.20 15.42
CA TYR A 232 0.34 -8.54 15.46
C TYR A 232 0.80 -9.20 16.75
N ASP A 233 -0.16 -9.60 17.57
CA ASP A 233 0.07 -10.29 18.83
C ASP A 233 0.32 -11.79 18.54
N PHE A 234 1.28 -12.07 17.66
CA PHE A 234 1.67 -13.44 17.34
C PHE A 234 2.57 -13.99 18.43
N SER A 235 2.23 -15.18 18.91
CA SER A 235 3.11 -15.90 19.83
C SER A 235 4.45 -16.25 19.16
N PRO A 236 5.51 -16.48 19.95
CA PRO A 236 6.77 -16.98 19.43
C PRO A 236 6.64 -18.29 18.63
N ALA A 237 5.74 -19.19 19.06
CA ALA A 237 5.50 -20.46 18.40
C ALA A 237 4.85 -20.28 17.02
N ARG A 238 3.90 -19.34 16.91
CA ARG A 238 3.24 -19.02 15.65
C ARG A 238 4.20 -18.35 14.66
N LEU A 239 5.04 -17.43 15.13
CA LEU A 239 6.10 -16.84 14.28
C LEU A 239 7.04 -17.93 13.74
N ARG A 240 7.48 -18.86 14.59
CA ARG A 240 8.34 -19.96 14.12
C ARG A 240 7.62 -20.90 13.14
N CYS A 241 6.33 -21.14 13.35
CA CYS A 241 5.51 -21.91 12.41
C CYS A 241 5.51 -21.27 11.01
N MET A 242 5.29 -19.95 10.94
CA MET A 242 5.32 -19.20 9.68
C MET A 242 6.69 -19.28 8.98
N GLU A 243 7.77 -19.09 9.74
CA GLU A 243 9.14 -19.23 9.20
C GLU A 243 9.39 -20.64 8.64
N LEU A 244 8.98 -21.68 9.35
CA LEU A 244 9.14 -23.07 8.90
C LEU A 244 8.35 -23.37 7.63
N ALA A 245 7.13 -22.84 7.51
CA ALA A 245 6.33 -22.99 6.28
C ALA A 245 7.05 -22.34 5.08
N GLN A 246 7.65 -21.15 5.28
CA GLN A 246 8.46 -20.49 4.24
C GLN A 246 9.74 -21.27 3.90
N GLU A 247 10.42 -21.84 4.89
CA GLU A 247 11.58 -22.71 4.67
C GLU A 247 11.22 -23.95 3.83
N LEU A 248 10.02 -24.52 4.04
CA LEU A 248 9.52 -25.65 3.24
C LEU A 248 9.25 -25.23 1.80
N ALA A 249 8.56 -24.11 1.60
CA ALA A 249 8.32 -23.56 0.26
C ALA A 249 9.62 -23.28 -0.51
N ALA A 250 10.61 -22.65 0.13
CA ALA A 250 11.91 -22.39 -0.49
C ALA A 250 12.65 -23.68 -0.88
N ARG A 251 12.51 -24.75 -0.10
CA ARG A 251 13.12 -26.06 -0.42
C ARG A 251 12.48 -26.72 -1.63
N ASP A 252 11.17 -26.54 -1.83
CA ASP A 252 10.47 -27.12 -2.98
C ASP A 252 10.84 -26.40 -4.28
N VAL A 253 11.00 -25.06 -4.25
CA VAL A 253 11.55 -24.29 -5.38
C VAL A 253 12.94 -24.80 -5.77
N LEU A 254 13.85 -24.93 -4.80
CA LEU A 254 15.21 -25.45 -5.03
C LEU A 254 15.25 -26.91 -5.52
N ARG A 255 14.18 -27.68 -5.30
CA ARG A 255 14.04 -29.05 -5.81
C ARG A 255 13.45 -29.09 -7.22
N SER A 256 12.57 -28.15 -7.57
CA SER A 256 11.98 -28.03 -8.91
C SER A 256 13.04 -27.65 -9.97
N ASP A 257 14.06 -26.87 -9.58
CA ASP A 257 15.15 -26.44 -10.47
C ASP A 257 16.23 -27.50 -10.76
N ARG A 258 16.09 -28.74 -10.28
CA ARG A 258 17.07 -29.83 -10.44
C ARG A 258 16.51 -31.02 -11.21
#